data_AF-A0AAV2RSX2-F1
#
_entry.id   AF-A0AAV2RSX2-F1
#
_cell.length_a   1.000
_cell.length_b   1.000
_cell.length_c   1.000
_cell.angle_alpha   90.00
_cell.angle_beta   90.00
_cell.angle_gamma   90.00
#
_symmetry.space_group_name_H-M   'P 1'
#
loop_
_entity.id
_entity.type
_entity.pdbx_description
1 polymer ?
#
loop_
_entity_poly.entity_id
_entity_poly.type
_entity_poly.pdbx_seq_one_letter_code
_entity_poly.pdbx_strand_id
1 'polypeptide(L)'
;MSTVHHEPMTTTMLPHYESGLPSLYEAPPAPPKPRLMFKMPRVVPDQKTKFESDEIFRRLARETEVRYTGYRDRPIEERRQRFQAAIREGHTEMAFLTNGTNMNLIFATNTFNNNQKEVDFDKEPGKVHLRSPFIMNGVCVRFRGWVDLDRLDGVGCLEYDEENAAEEDRFLREEIEKYKARLREFEEKQRAFRVPTTTHGHHHAHVHPHQPEQNNIQVR
;
A
#
# COMPACT_ATOMS: atom_id res chain seq x y z
N MET A 1 -17.26 98.49 5.44
CA MET A 1 -17.33 97.98 6.83
C MET A 1 -18.41 96.91 6.90
N SER A 2 -18.21 95.93 7.78
CA SER A 2 -19.14 94.86 8.19
C SER A 2 -18.92 93.49 7.54
N THR A 3 -18.06 92.75 8.26
CA THR A 3 -17.95 91.31 8.52
C THR A 3 -19.17 90.43 8.24
N VAL A 4 -18.95 89.22 7.69
CA VAL A 4 -19.82 88.06 7.93
C VAL A 4 -18.96 86.82 8.20
N HIS A 5 -19.24 86.20 9.34
CA HIS A 5 -18.57 85.05 9.94
C HIS A 5 -18.90 83.73 9.23
N HIS A 6 -17.94 82.79 9.30
CA HIS A 6 -18.07 81.37 8.97
C HIS A 6 -18.76 80.60 10.11
N GLU A 7 -19.72 79.73 9.79
CA GLU A 7 -20.13 78.59 10.63
C GLU A 7 -20.01 77.28 9.84
N PRO A 8 -19.60 76.16 10.49
CA PRO A 8 -19.39 74.87 9.83
C PRO A 8 -20.66 74.02 9.77
N MET A 9 -20.93 73.43 8.60
CA MET A 9 -22.00 72.44 8.39
C MET A 9 -21.59 71.09 9.01
N THR A 10 -22.41 70.59 9.92
CA THR A 10 -22.30 69.27 10.54
C THR A 10 -22.79 68.17 9.58
N THR A 11 -21.91 67.20 9.29
CA THR A 11 -22.26 65.96 8.57
C THR A 11 -23.12 65.06 9.47
N THR A 12 -24.39 64.90 9.11
CA THR A 12 -25.29 63.88 9.68
C THR A 12 -24.95 62.53 9.05
N MET A 13 -24.42 61.60 9.85
CA MET A 13 -24.17 60.21 9.45
C MET A 13 -25.50 59.44 9.38
N LEU A 14 -25.89 58.98 8.18
CA LEU A 14 -27.01 58.04 8.01
C LEU A 14 -26.59 56.61 8.41
N PRO A 15 -27.45 55.82 9.07
CA PRO A 15 -27.12 54.46 9.48
C PRO A 15 -27.13 53.52 8.26
N HIS A 16 -26.05 52.76 8.08
CA HIS A 16 -25.99 51.67 7.12
C HIS A 16 -27.00 50.58 7.49
N TYR A 17 -28.01 50.39 6.64
CA TYR A 17 -28.89 49.23 6.71
C TYR A 17 -28.17 48.04 6.07
N GLU A 18 -27.58 47.19 6.91
CA GLU A 18 -26.95 45.94 6.51
C GLU A 18 -28.07 44.94 6.17
N SER A 19 -28.34 44.78 4.88
CA SER A 19 -29.32 43.82 4.37
C SER A 19 -28.81 42.40 4.58
N GLY A 20 -29.18 41.79 5.71
CA GLY A 20 -28.96 40.38 5.99
C GLY A 20 -29.84 39.50 5.10
N LEU A 21 -29.32 39.07 3.94
CA LEU A 21 -29.84 37.90 3.26
C LEU A 21 -29.42 36.66 4.07
N PRO A 22 -30.37 35.80 4.50
CA PRO A 22 -29.98 34.51 5.06
C PRO A 22 -29.36 33.69 3.93
N SER A 23 -28.10 33.30 4.11
CA SER A 23 -27.35 32.38 3.25
C SER A 23 -28.03 31.00 3.26
N LEU A 24 -29.15 30.87 2.55
CA LEU A 24 -29.79 29.61 2.22
C LEU A 24 -28.92 28.94 1.15
N TYR A 25 -27.83 28.30 1.56
CA TYR A 25 -27.14 27.16 0.94
C TYR A 25 -25.84 26.96 1.73
N GLU A 26 -25.95 26.56 3.00
CA GLU A 26 -24.82 25.91 3.65
C GLU A 26 -24.65 24.55 2.95
N ALA A 27 -23.62 24.46 2.11
CA ALA A 27 -23.31 23.23 1.40
C ALA A 27 -23.20 22.09 2.43
N PRO A 28 -23.90 20.95 2.25
CA PRO A 28 -23.83 19.86 3.21
C PRO A 28 -22.36 19.48 3.42
N PRO A 29 -21.95 19.19 4.67
CA PRO A 29 -20.55 18.87 4.97
C PRO A 29 -20.11 17.74 4.04
N ALA A 30 -19.11 18.04 3.21
CA ALA A 30 -18.60 17.08 2.24
C ALA A 30 -18.28 15.77 2.97
N PRO A 31 -18.71 14.60 2.45
CA PRO A 31 -18.40 13.34 3.10
C PRO A 31 -16.89 13.25 3.30
N PRO A 32 -16.43 12.84 4.51
CA PRO A 32 -15.01 12.80 4.82
C PRO A 32 -14.31 11.95 3.77
N LYS A 33 -13.25 12.49 3.16
CA LYS A 33 -12.47 11.78 2.16
C LYS A 33 -12.07 10.42 2.77
N PRO A 34 -12.37 9.30 2.10
CA PRO A 34 -12.02 8.00 2.64
C PRO A 34 -10.53 7.99 2.96
N ARG A 35 -10.19 7.71 4.23
CA ARG A 35 -8.80 7.63 4.66
C ARG A 35 -8.17 6.48 3.88
N LEU A 36 -7.36 6.83 2.89
CA LEU A 36 -6.50 5.91 2.17
C LEU A 36 -5.57 5.24 3.17
N MET A 37 -5.90 4.02 3.58
CA MET A 37 -4.90 3.12 4.12
C MET A 37 -4.23 2.42 2.94
N PHE A 38 -3.38 3.16 2.22
CA PHE A 38 -2.40 2.52 1.35
C PHE A 38 -1.45 1.78 2.28
N LYS A 39 -1.60 0.46 2.42
CA LYS A 39 -0.63 -0.34 3.16
C LYS A 39 0.71 -0.18 2.43
N MET A 40 1.73 0.27 3.16
CA MET A 40 3.06 0.44 2.58
C MET A 40 3.48 -0.91 1.97
N PRO A 41 3.97 -0.93 0.70
CA PRO A 41 4.38 -2.17 0.06
C PRO A 41 5.43 -2.89 0.91
N ARG A 42 5.24 -4.19 1.11
CA ARG A 42 6.18 -5.02 1.87
C ARG A 42 7.49 -5.26 1.12
N VAL A 43 7.45 -5.15 -0.21
CA VAL A 43 8.57 -5.38 -1.12
C VAL A 43 8.98 -4.12 -1.87
N VAL A 44 10.25 -4.03 -2.27
CA VAL A 44 10.75 -2.95 -3.13
C VAL A 44 10.37 -3.22 -4.59
N PRO A 45 10.26 -2.18 -5.45
CA PRO A 45 9.89 -2.37 -6.86
C PRO A 45 10.85 -3.23 -7.69
N ASP A 46 12.17 -3.07 -7.50
CA ASP A 46 13.20 -3.82 -8.22
C ASP A 46 14.00 -4.72 -7.27
N GLN A 47 13.34 -5.80 -6.84
CA GLN A 47 13.88 -6.73 -5.86
C GLN A 47 15.14 -7.44 -6.36
N LYS A 48 15.16 -7.82 -7.64
CA LYS A 48 16.27 -8.56 -8.26
C LYS A 48 17.54 -7.71 -8.28
N THR A 49 17.47 -6.47 -8.78
CA THR A 49 18.62 -5.58 -8.77
C THR A 49 19.11 -5.30 -7.35
N LYS A 50 18.19 -5.14 -6.39
CA LYS A 50 18.57 -4.95 -4.98
C LYS A 50 19.30 -6.17 -4.41
N PHE A 51 18.83 -7.37 -4.70
CA PHE A 51 19.48 -8.62 -4.29
C PHE A 51 20.89 -8.76 -4.88
N GLU A 52 21.08 -8.41 -6.15
CA GLU A 52 22.36 -8.56 -6.85
C GLU A 52 23.38 -7.48 -6.47
N SER A 53 22.93 -6.26 -6.14
CA SER A 53 23.82 -5.10 -5.91
C SER A 53 24.18 -4.89 -4.43
N ASP A 54 23.24 -5.09 -3.51
CA ASP A 54 23.45 -4.79 -2.09
C ASP A 54 24.50 -5.73 -1.49
N GLU A 55 25.40 -5.17 -0.67
CA GLU A 55 26.47 -5.94 -0.03
C GLU A 55 25.93 -7.01 0.92
N ILE A 56 24.82 -6.73 1.62
CA ILE A 56 24.27 -7.68 2.58
C ILE A 56 23.81 -8.97 1.88
N PHE A 57 23.11 -8.85 0.75
CA PHE A 57 22.65 -9.99 -0.04
C PHE A 57 23.81 -10.68 -0.73
N ARG A 58 24.75 -9.94 -1.33
CA ARG A 58 25.96 -10.54 -1.95
C ARG A 58 26.79 -11.37 -0.97
N ARG A 59 26.85 -10.97 0.31
CA ARG A 59 27.52 -11.75 1.37
C ARG A 59 26.72 -12.99 1.75
N LEU A 60 25.41 -12.86 1.96
CA LEU A 60 24.51 -13.94 2.37
C LEU A 60 24.18 -14.95 1.26
N ALA A 61 24.32 -14.57 -0.01
CA ALA A 61 24.09 -15.43 -1.17
C ALA A 61 25.21 -16.46 -1.38
N ARG A 62 26.36 -16.29 -0.72
CA ARG A 62 27.44 -17.28 -0.75
C ARG A 62 27.16 -18.38 0.25
N GLU A 63 27.45 -19.62 -0.15
CA GLU A 63 27.46 -20.75 0.78
C GLU A 63 28.47 -20.48 1.89
N THR A 64 27.96 -20.39 3.12
CA THR A 64 28.73 -20.06 4.31
C THR A 64 28.27 -20.91 5.48
N GLU A 65 29.11 -20.98 6.51
CA GLU A 65 28.82 -21.78 7.69
C GLU A 65 27.65 -21.17 8.48
N VAL A 66 26.70 -22.02 8.84
CA VAL A 66 25.53 -21.68 9.64
C VAL A 66 25.45 -22.55 10.88
N ARG A 67 24.88 -22.01 11.96
CA ARG A 67 24.74 -22.73 13.23
C ARG A 67 23.40 -22.50 13.89
N TYR A 68 22.83 -23.55 14.49
CA TYR A 68 21.65 -23.44 15.32
C TYR A 68 21.96 -22.67 16.60
N THR A 69 21.15 -21.67 16.90
CA THR A 69 21.41 -20.72 17.98
C THR A 69 20.52 -20.89 19.20
N GLY A 70 19.53 -21.78 19.15
CA GLY A 70 18.65 -22.04 20.29
C GLY A 70 19.33 -22.80 21.44
N TYR A 71 18.85 -22.53 22.65
CA TYR A 71 19.20 -23.24 23.89
C TYR A 71 20.72 -23.40 24.14
N ARG A 72 21.53 -22.35 23.86
CA ARG A 72 23.00 -22.41 23.98
C ARG A 72 23.51 -22.72 25.39
N ASP A 73 22.70 -22.47 26.40
CA ASP A 73 22.94 -22.76 27.82
C ASP A 73 22.75 -24.24 28.19
N ARG A 74 22.23 -25.07 27.28
CA ARG A 74 21.85 -26.47 27.54
C ARG A 74 22.89 -27.48 27.01
N PRO A 75 22.95 -28.69 27.58
CA PRO A 75 23.76 -29.79 27.03
C PRO A 75 23.41 -30.10 25.57
N ILE A 76 24.40 -30.55 24.80
CA ILE A 76 24.24 -30.74 23.36
C ILE A 76 23.14 -31.76 23.03
N GLU A 77 22.96 -32.81 23.83
CA GLU A 77 21.92 -33.82 23.66
C GLU A 77 20.52 -33.21 23.75
N GLU A 78 20.28 -32.32 24.73
CA GLU A 78 19.00 -31.61 24.86
C GLU A 78 18.79 -30.67 23.67
N ARG A 79 19.85 -29.95 23.26
CA ARG A 79 19.79 -29.04 22.10
C ARG A 79 19.44 -29.77 20.81
N ARG A 80 19.97 -30.96 20.58
CA ARG A 80 19.64 -31.81 19.42
C ARG A 80 18.16 -32.19 19.40
N GLN A 81 17.63 -32.62 20.53
CA GLN A 81 16.21 -32.98 20.64
C GLN A 81 15.31 -31.77 20.39
N ARG A 82 15.64 -30.62 20.99
CA ARG A 82 14.92 -29.35 20.80
C ARG A 82 14.96 -28.87 19.35
N PHE A 83 16.12 -28.92 18.71
CA PHE A 83 16.30 -28.53 17.32
C PHE A 83 15.42 -29.35 16.39
N GLN A 84 15.46 -30.68 16.53
CA GLN A 84 14.64 -31.56 15.71
C GLN A 84 13.14 -31.39 15.99
N ALA A 85 12.74 -31.14 17.24
CA ALA A 85 11.35 -30.84 17.59
C ALA A 85 10.89 -29.53 16.93
N ALA A 86 11.66 -28.46 17.05
CA ALA A 86 11.34 -27.15 16.48
C ALA A 86 11.17 -27.22 14.95
N ILE A 87 12.08 -27.92 14.26
CA ILE A 87 11.99 -28.16 12.81
C ILE A 87 10.68 -28.86 12.45
N ARG A 88 10.30 -29.92 13.18
CA ARG A 88 9.04 -30.65 12.96
C ARG A 88 7.81 -29.79 13.28
N GLU A 89 7.94 -28.86 14.22
CA GLU A 89 6.92 -27.86 14.55
C GLU A 89 6.84 -26.73 13.51
N GLY A 90 7.78 -26.67 12.56
CA GLY A 90 7.75 -25.72 11.45
C GLY A 90 8.53 -24.43 11.71
N HIS A 91 9.51 -24.42 12.62
CA HIS A 91 10.32 -23.23 12.87
C HIS A 91 11.69 -23.55 13.45
N THR A 92 12.69 -22.72 13.17
CA THR A 92 13.99 -22.81 13.85
C THR A 92 14.76 -21.49 13.71
N GLU A 93 15.70 -21.24 14.60
CA GLU A 93 16.59 -20.08 14.52
C GLU A 93 17.99 -20.53 14.08
N MET A 94 18.52 -19.90 13.04
CA MET A 94 19.85 -20.19 12.48
C MET A 94 20.66 -18.91 12.34
N ALA A 95 21.97 -18.98 12.58
CA ALA A 95 22.86 -17.86 12.36
C ALA A 95 23.90 -18.14 11.28
N PHE A 96 24.10 -17.17 10.40
CA PHE A 96 25.27 -17.08 9.52
C PHE A 96 26.49 -16.64 10.33
N LEU A 97 27.53 -17.46 10.38
CA LEU A 97 28.72 -17.17 11.19
C LEU A 97 29.56 -16.04 10.60
N THR A 98 29.62 -15.92 9.27
CA THR A 98 30.45 -14.94 8.56
C THR A 98 30.11 -13.49 8.93
N ASN A 99 28.83 -13.19 9.18
CA ASN A 99 28.36 -11.83 9.46
C ASN A 99 27.48 -11.75 10.73
N GLY A 100 27.41 -12.83 11.52
CA GLY A 100 26.63 -12.89 12.76
C GLY A 100 25.12 -12.68 12.58
N THR A 101 24.59 -12.90 11.38
CA THR A 101 23.18 -12.62 11.08
C THR A 101 22.30 -13.79 11.53
N ASN A 102 21.41 -13.55 12.51
CA ASN A 102 20.43 -14.53 12.98
C ASN A 102 19.13 -14.44 12.17
N MET A 103 18.61 -15.58 11.76
CA MET A 103 17.43 -15.73 10.92
C MET A 103 16.44 -16.69 11.59
N ASN A 104 15.19 -16.25 11.71
CA ASN A 104 14.09 -17.13 12.09
C ASN A 104 13.54 -17.78 10.82
N LEU A 105 13.81 -19.06 10.66
CA LEU A 105 13.29 -19.87 9.58
C LEU A 105 11.92 -20.38 9.98
N ILE A 106 10.96 -20.24 9.07
CA ILE A 106 9.59 -20.73 9.22
C ILE A 106 9.35 -21.70 8.07
N PHE A 107 8.75 -22.84 8.40
CA PHE A 107 8.39 -23.89 7.47
C PHE A 107 6.89 -24.11 7.52
N ALA A 108 6.27 -24.26 6.36
CA ALA A 108 4.91 -24.71 6.24
C ALA A 108 4.80 -26.13 6.82
N THR A 109 3.98 -26.28 7.85
CA THR A 109 3.78 -27.54 8.58
C THR A 109 3.10 -28.64 7.74
N ASN A 110 2.73 -28.37 6.48
CA ASN A 110 1.79 -29.20 5.73
C ASN A 110 2.01 -29.25 4.22
N THR A 111 3.26 -29.26 3.76
CA THR A 111 3.56 -29.41 2.34
C THR A 111 3.97 -30.86 2.04
N PHE A 112 2.99 -31.74 1.88
CA PHE A 112 3.19 -33.13 1.42
C PHE A 112 3.64 -33.24 -0.06
N ASN A 113 4.11 -32.15 -0.67
CA ASN A 113 4.65 -32.18 -2.03
C ASN A 113 6.10 -32.68 -2.00
N ASN A 114 6.28 -33.92 -2.46
CA ASN A 114 7.57 -34.64 -2.46
C ASN A 114 8.72 -33.94 -3.19
N ASN A 115 8.46 -32.91 -4.02
CA ASN A 115 9.48 -32.20 -4.81
C ASN A 115 9.88 -30.83 -4.25
N GLN A 116 9.23 -30.34 -3.19
CA GLN A 116 9.47 -29.03 -2.58
C GLN A 116 9.41 -29.12 -1.04
N LYS A 117 9.99 -30.18 -0.46
CA LYS A 117 10.07 -30.28 0.99
C LYS A 117 10.94 -29.14 1.52
N GLU A 118 10.34 -28.27 2.32
CA GLU A 118 11.04 -27.22 3.07
C GLU A 118 11.96 -27.81 4.14
N VAL A 119 11.65 -29.02 4.58
CA VAL A 119 12.44 -29.80 5.54
C VAL A 119 12.59 -31.21 4.99
N ASP A 120 13.83 -31.63 4.75
CA ASP A 120 14.15 -32.93 4.18
C ASP A 120 15.25 -33.65 5.00
N PHE A 121 14.85 -34.69 5.72
CA PHE A 121 15.74 -35.58 6.49
C PHE A 121 16.25 -36.78 5.67
N ASP A 122 15.64 -37.05 4.51
CA ASP A 122 15.89 -38.26 3.73
C ASP A 122 16.99 -38.03 2.67
N LYS A 123 17.24 -36.76 2.31
CA LYS A 123 18.20 -36.39 1.27
C LYS A 123 19.65 -36.77 1.60
N GLU A 124 20.09 -36.63 2.84
CA GLU A 124 21.43 -37.02 3.28
C GLU A 124 21.42 -37.54 4.73
N PRO A 125 21.91 -38.76 5.01
CA PRO A 125 21.92 -39.31 6.37
C PRO A 125 22.70 -38.44 7.36
N GLY A 126 22.12 -38.26 8.55
CA GLY A 126 22.73 -37.44 9.62
C GLY A 126 22.59 -35.93 9.42
N LYS A 127 21.94 -35.48 8.34
CA LYS A 127 21.69 -34.07 8.06
C LYS A 127 20.22 -33.82 7.82
N VAL A 128 19.84 -32.55 7.95
CA VAL A 128 18.54 -32.03 7.52
C VAL A 128 18.78 -30.91 6.50
N HIS A 129 18.17 -31.04 5.33
CA HIS A 129 18.15 -29.98 4.34
C HIS A 129 16.95 -29.08 4.60
N LEU A 130 17.21 -27.77 4.61
CA LEU A 130 16.24 -26.75 4.97
C LEU A 130 16.08 -25.75 3.84
N ARG A 131 14.83 -25.38 3.58
CA ARG A 131 14.44 -24.34 2.64
C ARG A 131 13.33 -23.51 3.26
N SER A 132 13.50 -22.19 3.35
CA SER A 132 12.51 -21.32 3.98
C SER A 132 12.41 -19.99 3.23
N PRO A 133 11.26 -19.68 2.60
CA PRO A 133 11.03 -18.39 1.94
C PRO A 133 10.66 -17.30 2.95
N PHE A 134 11.17 -16.08 2.77
CA PHE A 134 10.81 -14.92 3.59
C PHE A 134 11.14 -13.60 2.88
N ILE A 135 10.65 -12.48 3.41
CA ILE A 135 10.97 -11.14 2.91
C ILE A 135 12.02 -10.51 3.84
N MET A 136 13.18 -10.18 3.29
CA MET A 136 14.26 -9.48 4.00
C MET A 136 14.52 -8.14 3.34
N ASN A 137 14.46 -7.05 4.12
CA ASN A 137 14.72 -5.69 3.62
C ASN A 137 13.93 -5.32 2.33
N GLY A 138 12.72 -5.86 2.21
CA GLY A 138 11.83 -5.68 1.06
C GLY A 138 12.17 -6.53 -0.17
N VAL A 139 12.99 -7.57 -0.03
CA VAL A 139 13.32 -8.53 -1.09
C VAL A 139 12.84 -9.92 -0.68
N CYS A 140 12.05 -10.57 -1.54
CA CYS A 140 11.70 -11.98 -1.40
C CYS A 140 12.96 -12.83 -1.61
N VAL A 141 13.36 -13.53 -0.56
CA VAL A 141 14.52 -14.41 -0.54
C VAL A 141 14.15 -15.76 0.03
N ARG A 142 15.02 -16.74 -0.18
CA ARG A 142 14.85 -18.08 0.32
C ARG A 142 16.14 -18.55 0.97
N PHE A 143 16.08 -18.93 2.23
CA PHE A 143 17.16 -19.68 2.85
C PHE A 143 17.25 -21.05 2.18
N ARG A 144 18.46 -21.48 1.83
CA ARG A 144 18.76 -22.84 1.39
C ARG A 144 20.02 -23.32 2.08
N GLY A 145 19.94 -24.46 2.76
CA GLY A 145 21.10 -25.04 3.41
C GLY A 145 20.87 -26.45 3.93
N TRP A 146 21.86 -26.96 4.63
CA TRP A 146 21.77 -28.19 5.41
C TRP A 146 22.41 -28.00 6.78
N VAL A 147 21.97 -28.78 7.75
CA VAL A 147 22.49 -28.79 9.13
C VAL A 147 22.73 -30.23 9.56
N ASP A 148 23.90 -30.48 10.14
CA ASP A 148 24.28 -31.72 10.80
C ASP A 148 23.49 -31.90 12.10
N LEU A 149 22.82 -33.05 12.25
CA LEU A 149 21.92 -33.31 13.37
C LEU A 149 22.64 -33.51 14.70
N ASP A 150 23.93 -33.82 14.69
CA ASP A 150 24.74 -34.02 15.89
C ASP A 150 25.53 -32.76 16.27
N ARG A 151 26.10 -32.07 15.29
CA ARG A 151 26.93 -30.88 15.50
C ARG A 151 26.12 -29.59 15.58
N LEU A 152 24.88 -29.60 15.06
CA LEU A 152 23.99 -28.44 14.98
C LEU A 152 24.59 -27.25 14.22
N ASP A 153 25.45 -27.56 13.25
CA ASP A 153 26.03 -26.62 12.29
C ASP A 153 25.97 -27.19 10.88
N GLY A 154 26.26 -26.36 9.89
CA GLY A 154 26.23 -26.79 8.49
C GLY A 154 26.51 -25.63 7.55
N VAL A 155 25.93 -25.70 6.35
CA VAL A 155 26.17 -24.70 5.29
C VAL A 155 24.84 -24.18 4.78
N GLY A 156 24.76 -22.86 4.62
CA GLY A 156 23.57 -22.19 4.09
C GLY A 156 23.91 -20.96 3.26
N CYS A 157 22.91 -20.52 2.49
CA CYS A 157 22.94 -19.30 1.68
C CYS A 157 21.52 -18.76 1.49
N LEU A 158 21.42 -17.53 0.99
CA LEU A 158 20.17 -16.95 0.50
C LEU A 158 20.11 -16.99 -1.02
N GLU A 159 18.96 -17.41 -1.54
CA GLU A 159 18.61 -17.35 -2.96
C GLU A 159 17.55 -16.26 -3.17
N TYR A 160 17.54 -15.61 -4.34
CA TYR A 160 16.42 -14.77 -4.74
C TYR A 160 15.19 -15.64 -5.02
N ASP A 161 14.05 -15.30 -4.44
CA ASP A 161 12.81 -16.04 -4.61
C ASP A 161 11.93 -15.38 -5.68
N GLU A 162 12.21 -15.70 -6.94
CA GLU A 162 11.53 -15.11 -8.10
C GLU A 162 10.02 -15.41 -8.10
N GLU A 163 9.63 -16.61 -7.66
CA GLU A 163 8.25 -17.03 -7.58
C GLU A 163 7.48 -16.17 -6.56
N ASN A 164 7.95 -16.10 -5.30
CA ASN A 164 7.32 -15.26 -4.29
C ASN A 164 7.41 -13.77 -4.62
N ALA A 165 8.47 -13.31 -5.27
CA ALA A 165 8.59 -11.93 -5.72
C ALA A 165 7.51 -11.57 -6.76
N ALA A 166 7.25 -12.46 -7.73
CA ALA A 166 6.21 -12.28 -8.73
C ALA A 166 4.80 -12.32 -8.11
N GLU A 167 4.57 -13.18 -7.11
CA GLU A 167 3.31 -13.24 -6.39
C GLU A 167 3.03 -11.99 -5.55
N GLU A 168 4.03 -11.49 -4.82
CA GLU A 168 3.92 -10.25 -4.04
C GLU A 168 3.71 -9.03 -4.97
N ASP A 169 4.37 -8.98 -6.14
CA ASP A 169 4.13 -7.92 -7.14
C ASP A 169 2.72 -8.01 -7.74
N ARG A 170 2.22 -9.22 -8.05
CA ARG A 170 0.84 -9.43 -8.51
C ARG A 170 -0.16 -8.94 -7.45
N PHE A 171 0.04 -9.34 -6.19
CA PHE A 171 -0.81 -8.93 -5.08
C PHE A 171 -0.83 -7.41 -4.90
N LEU A 172 0.35 -6.77 -4.96
CA LEU A 172 0.48 -5.32 -4.86
C LEU A 172 -0.25 -4.60 -6.01
N ARG A 173 -0.10 -5.07 -7.24
CA ARG A 173 -0.80 -4.50 -8.42
C ARG A 173 -2.31 -4.61 -8.26
N GLU A 174 -2.82 -5.76 -7.84
CA GLU A 174 -4.25 -5.93 -7.58
C GLU A 174 -4.77 -4.97 -6.49
N GLU A 175 -4.01 -4.79 -5.40
CA GLU A 175 -4.38 -3.88 -4.32
C GLU A 175 -4.42 -2.42 -4.80
N ILE A 176 -3.44 -2.02 -5.63
CA ILE A 176 -3.41 -0.70 -6.30
C ILE A 176 -4.61 -0.52 -7.22
N GLU A 177 -4.96 -1.53 -8.03
CA GLU A 177 -6.09 -1.44 -8.96
C GLU A 177 -7.43 -1.34 -8.24
N LYS A 178 -7.65 -2.18 -7.23
CA LYS A 178 -8.83 -2.11 -6.35
C LYS A 178 -8.93 -0.74 -5.69
N TYR A 179 -7.80 -0.19 -5.26
CA TYR A 179 -7.74 1.14 -4.68
C TYR A 179 -8.09 2.25 -5.70
N LYS A 180 -7.49 2.24 -6.89
CA LYS A 180 -7.79 3.20 -7.97
C LYS A 180 -9.26 3.14 -8.40
N ALA A 181 -9.86 1.95 -8.45
CA ALA A 181 -11.28 1.79 -8.77
C ALA A 181 -12.18 2.48 -7.74
N ARG A 182 -11.93 2.25 -6.44
CA ARG A 182 -12.68 2.92 -5.37
C ARG A 182 -12.54 4.43 -5.39
N LEU A 183 -11.35 4.94 -5.72
CA LEU A 183 -11.13 6.38 -5.85
C LEU A 183 -11.95 6.96 -7.00
N ARG A 184 -11.95 6.32 -8.17
CA ARG A 184 -12.76 6.76 -9.33
C ARG A 184 -14.26 6.77 -9.02
N GLU A 185 -14.78 5.71 -8.38
CA GLU A 185 -16.19 5.66 -7.97
C GLU A 185 -16.56 6.80 -7.01
N PHE A 186 -15.65 7.15 -6.09
CA PHE A 186 -15.85 8.27 -5.18
C PHE A 186 -15.85 9.63 -5.90
N GLU A 187 -14.91 9.83 -6.82
CA GLU A 187 -14.83 11.04 -7.66
C GLU A 187 -16.07 11.18 -8.56
N GLU A 188 -16.55 10.08 -9.15
CA GLU A 188 -17.77 10.07 -9.96
C GLU A 188 -19.01 10.42 -9.14
N LYS A 189 -19.16 9.85 -7.94
CA LYS A 189 -20.25 10.22 -7.01
C LYS A 189 -20.19 11.69 -6.61
N GLN A 190 -19.00 12.23 -6.33
CA GLN A 190 -18.83 13.66 -6.04
C GLN A 190 -19.16 14.54 -7.24
N ARG A 191 -18.80 14.12 -8.46
CA ARG A 191 -19.13 14.85 -9.69
C ARG A 191 -20.62 14.83 -9.97
N ALA A 192 -21.29 13.68 -9.81
CA ALA A 192 -22.74 13.56 -9.94
C ALA A 192 -23.49 14.48 -8.96
N PHE A 193 -22.96 14.65 -7.73
CA PHE A 193 -23.51 15.58 -6.74
C PHE A 193 -23.25 17.07 -7.05
N ARG A 194 -22.27 17.38 -7.92
CA ARG A 194 -21.88 18.75 -8.30
C ARG A 194 -22.53 19.25 -9.58
N VAL A 195 -23.26 18.42 -10.33
CA VAL A 195 -24.05 18.88 -11.47
C VAL A 195 -25.34 19.50 -10.91
N PRO A 196 -25.56 20.83 -11.01
CA PRO A 196 -26.85 21.41 -10.67
C PRO A 196 -27.87 20.86 -11.66
N THR A 197 -28.96 20.28 -11.17
CA THR A 197 -30.18 20.06 -11.96
C THR A 197 -30.71 21.41 -12.44
N THR A 198 -30.19 21.90 -13.55
CA THR A 198 -30.71 23.04 -14.31
C THR A 198 -31.53 22.51 -15.48
N THR A 199 -32.60 21.79 -15.17
CA THR A 199 -33.76 21.68 -16.06
C THR A 199 -35.01 21.65 -15.20
N HIS A 200 -35.89 22.63 -15.45
CA HIS A 200 -37.32 22.75 -15.14
C HIS A 200 -37.68 24.17 -14.65
N GLY A 201 -37.38 25.17 -15.48
CA GLY A 201 -38.05 26.47 -15.44
C GLY A 201 -39.09 26.52 -16.56
N HIS A 202 -40.37 26.44 -16.20
CA HIS A 202 -41.49 26.67 -17.10
C HIS A 202 -41.43 28.09 -17.67
N HIS A 203 -41.22 28.24 -18.98
CA HIS A 203 -41.55 29.48 -19.68
C HIS A 203 -42.90 29.29 -20.37
N HIS A 204 -43.96 29.79 -19.72
CA HIS A 204 -45.26 30.01 -20.33
C HIS A 204 -45.10 31.01 -21.48
N ALA A 205 -45.14 30.55 -22.73
CA ALA A 205 -45.21 31.41 -23.89
C ALA A 205 -46.64 31.98 -23.99
N HIS A 206 -46.81 33.25 -23.64
CA HIS A 206 -48.06 33.97 -23.87
C HIS A 206 -48.14 34.33 -25.36
N VAL A 207 -49.05 33.66 -26.07
CA VAL A 207 -49.38 33.94 -27.48
C VAL A 207 -50.34 35.13 -27.52
N HIS A 208 -49.97 36.20 -28.22
CA HIS A 208 -50.87 37.27 -28.66
C HIS A 208 -50.90 37.29 -30.20
N PRO A 209 -52.08 37.36 -30.85
CA PRO A 209 -52.18 37.29 -32.31
C PRO A 209 -52.10 38.69 -32.94
N HIS A 210 -51.24 38.86 -33.94
CA HIS A 210 -51.32 39.98 -34.89
C HIS A 210 -51.59 39.45 -36.30
N GLN A 211 -52.55 40.09 -36.96
CA GLN A 211 -53.09 39.81 -38.30
C GLN A 211 -52.07 40.05 -39.44
N PRO A 212 -52.33 39.51 -40.65
CA PRO A 212 -51.38 39.55 -41.75
C PRO A 212 -51.53 40.84 -42.57
N GLU A 213 -50.41 41.51 -42.87
CA GLU A 213 -50.36 42.54 -43.91
C GLU A 213 -49.75 41.98 -45.20
N GLN A 214 -50.36 42.44 -46.29
CA GLN A 214 -50.32 41.90 -47.63
C GLN A 214 -49.04 42.27 -48.39
N ASN A 215 -48.69 41.38 -49.31
CA ASN A 215 -47.76 41.58 -50.41
C ASN A 215 -47.82 42.98 -51.04
N ASN A 216 -46.66 43.55 -51.36
CA ASN A 216 -46.56 44.29 -52.61
C ASN A 216 -45.23 44.04 -53.33
N ILE A 217 -45.38 43.71 -54.61
CA ILE A 217 -44.36 43.34 -55.59
C ILE A 217 -43.96 44.63 -56.34
N GLN A 218 -42.68 44.98 -56.23
CA GLN A 218 -41.74 45.27 -57.33
C GLN A 218 -41.89 46.51 -58.24
N VAL A 219 -40.69 46.96 -58.64
CA VAL A 219 -40.26 47.51 -59.94
C VAL A 219 -39.88 49.00 -59.96
N ARG A 220 -38.59 49.19 -60.33
CA ARG A 220 -37.85 50.34 -60.82
C ARG A 220 -37.24 51.31 -59.82
#